data_AF-Q95KS2-F1
#
_entry.id   AF-Q95KS2-F1
#
_cell.length_a   1.000
_cell.length_b   1.000
_cell.length_c   1.000
_cell.angle_alpha   90.00
_cell.angle_beta   90.00
_cell.angle_gamma   90.00
#
_symmetry.space_group_name_H-M   'P 1'
#
loop_
_entity.id
_entity.type
_entity.pdbx_description
1 polymer ?
#
loop_
_entity_poly.entity_id
_entity_poly.type
_entity_poly.pdbx_seq_one_letter_code
_entity_poly.pdbx_strand_id
1 'polypeptide(L)'
;CSKQVMEELSQGDYFMKELQAHKNYSRVWQKAHLTWLNLAKALPENMTITHAVAILVYTLNSNVRSDFMRAMTSVARTPQQYEHSFHFKYLHYYLTSAVQLLRKEMVMMNNSLCYEVHHGTKDVYFEAYIGAIVRFGQFLYTSLLREEAQKFGNQTLFTILTCLGAPVQDFSLKKEVLIP
;
A
#
# COMPACT_ATOMS: atom_id res chain seq x y z
N CYS A 1 -12.69 -4.82 -13.64
CA CYS A 1 -11.99 -6.00 -14.20
C CYS A 1 -11.35 -6.92 -13.13
N SER A 2 -11.70 -6.85 -11.82
CA SER A 2 -10.98 -7.64 -10.79
C SER A 2 -10.89 -9.15 -11.08
N LYS A 3 -11.98 -9.78 -11.54
CA LYS A 3 -11.96 -11.20 -11.93
C LYS A 3 -10.96 -11.50 -13.05
N GLN A 4 -10.98 -10.69 -14.12
CA GLN A 4 -10.06 -10.82 -15.25
C GLN A 4 -8.60 -10.61 -14.83
N VAL A 5 -8.33 -9.61 -13.99
CA VAL A 5 -6.96 -9.35 -13.51
C VAL A 5 -6.46 -10.48 -12.62
N MET A 6 -7.29 -11.06 -11.76
CA MET A 6 -6.89 -12.23 -10.95
C MET A 6 -6.60 -13.45 -11.81
N GLU A 7 -7.43 -13.71 -12.82
CA GLU A 7 -7.21 -14.79 -13.77
C GLU A 7 -5.86 -14.61 -14.49
N GLU A 8 -5.60 -13.41 -15.00
CA GLU A 8 -4.35 -13.07 -15.67
C GLU A 8 -3.13 -13.19 -14.75
N LEU A 9 -3.23 -12.72 -13.50
CA LEU A 9 -2.16 -12.84 -12.51
C LEU A 9 -1.91 -14.29 -12.09
N SER A 10 -2.93 -15.15 -12.13
CA SER A 10 -2.80 -16.57 -11.78
C SER A 10 -2.22 -17.44 -12.90
N GLN A 11 -2.51 -17.10 -14.16
CA GLN A 11 -2.01 -17.83 -15.33
C GLN A 11 -0.64 -17.31 -15.79
N GLY A 12 -0.37 -16.03 -15.56
CA GLY A 12 0.87 -15.37 -15.93
C GLY A 12 2.03 -15.62 -14.97
N ASP A 13 3.21 -15.20 -15.39
CA ASP A 13 4.45 -15.26 -14.62
C ASP A 13 4.74 -13.95 -13.87
N TYR A 14 3.73 -13.09 -13.67
CA TYR A 14 3.88 -11.75 -13.09
C TYR A 14 4.66 -11.78 -11.78
N PHE A 15 4.26 -12.64 -10.83
CA PHE A 15 4.96 -12.75 -9.55
C PHE A 15 6.42 -13.21 -9.73
N MET A 16 6.65 -14.22 -10.58
CA MET A 16 8.01 -14.73 -10.85
C MET A 16 8.91 -13.67 -11.47
N LYS A 17 8.38 -12.87 -12.40
CA LYS A 17 9.08 -11.72 -12.99
C LYS A 17 9.46 -10.69 -11.93
N GLU A 18 8.58 -10.38 -10.98
CA GLU A 18 8.93 -9.47 -9.87
C GLU A 18 10.00 -10.06 -8.95
N LEU A 19 9.92 -11.35 -8.63
CA LEU A 19 10.93 -12.03 -7.81
C LEU A 19 12.32 -11.96 -8.43
N GLN A 20 12.42 -12.01 -9.76
CA GLN A 20 13.68 -11.92 -10.50
C GLN A 20 14.17 -10.48 -10.68
N ALA A 21 13.25 -9.51 -10.84
CA ALA A 21 13.59 -8.12 -11.10
C ALA A 21 14.18 -7.39 -9.87
N HIS A 22 13.83 -7.82 -8.66
CA HIS A 22 14.13 -7.08 -7.43
C HIS A 22 15.00 -7.88 -6.46
N LYS A 23 16.15 -7.31 -6.07
CA LYS A 23 17.07 -7.94 -5.13
C LYS A 23 16.40 -8.18 -3.78
N ASN A 24 16.58 -9.38 -3.22
CA ASN A 24 16.00 -9.83 -1.95
C ASN A 24 14.47 -9.92 -1.90
N TYR A 25 13.75 -9.64 -2.99
CA TYR A 25 12.28 -9.54 -2.98
C TYR A 25 11.62 -10.87 -2.59
N SER A 26 12.14 -12.00 -3.10
CA SER A 26 11.70 -13.34 -2.67
C SER A 26 11.81 -13.55 -1.16
N ARG A 27 12.92 -13.12 -0.54
CA ARG A 27 13.12 -13.21 0.91
C ARG A 27 12.15 -12.31 1.68
N VAL A 28 11.81 -11.14 1.13
CA VAL A 28 10.82 -10.24 1.73
C VAL A 28 9.43 -10.87 1.72
N TRP A 29 8.99 -11.42 0.59
CA TRP A 29 7.72 -12.14 0.47
C TRP A 29 7.65 -13.35 1.39
N GLN A 30 8.72 -14.15 1.45
CA GLN A 30 8.80 -15.31 2.35
C GLN A 30 8.70 -14.88 3.82
N LYS A 31 9.42 -13.83 4.23
CA LYS A 31 9.36 -13.31 5.59
C LYS A 31 7.95 -12.81 5.92
N ALA A 32 7.33 -12.04 5.03
CA ALA A 32 5.97 -11.54 5.20
C ALA A 32 4.95 -12.68 5.30
N HIS A 33 5.11 -13.74 4.51
CA HIS A 33 4.27 -14.93 4.59
C HIS A 33 4.39 -15.64 5.94
N LEU A 34 5.61 -15.87 6.43
CA LEU A 34 5.84 -16.45 7.77
C LEU A 34 5.30 -15.56 8.88
N THR A 35 5.46 -14.23 8.76
CA THR A 35 4.87 -13.27 9.72
C THR A 35 3.35 -13.38 9.73
N TRP A 36 2.71 -13.48 8.58
CA TRP A 36 1.26 -13.67 8.48
C TRP A 36 0.79 -14.95 9.20
N LEU A 37 1.44 -16.08 8.94
CA LEU A 37 1.10 -17.37 9.57
C LEU A 37 1.21 -17.31 11.10
N ASN A 38 2.16 -16.53 11.63
CA ASN A 38 2.38 -16.38 13.06
C ASN A 38 1.38 -15.43 13.75
N LEU A 39 0.64 -14.60 13.02
CA LEU A 39 -0.33 -13.67 13.62
C LEU A 39 -1.57 -14.39 14.18
N ALA A 40 -1.85 -15.62 13.75
CA ALA A 40 -3.02 -16.42 14.17
C ALA A 40 -4.36 -15.64 14.10
N LYS A 41 -4.47 -14.71 13.15
CA LYS A 41 -5.68 -13.89 12.93
C LYS A 41 -6.51 -14.45 11.79
N ALA A 42 -7.84 -14.31 11.91
CA ALA A 42 -8.75 -14.60 10.82
C ALA A 42 -8.62 -13.52 9.73
N LEU A 43 -8.68 -13.95 8.47
CA LEU A 43 -8.83 -13.03 7.34
C LEU A 43 -10.30 -12.64 7.21
N PRO A 44 -10.58 -11.40 6.79
CA PRO A 44 -11.88 -11.05 6.23
C PRO A 44 -12.30 -12.05 5.16
N GLU A 45 -13.59 -12.37 5.10
CA GLU A 45 -14.16 -13.45 4.25
C GLU A 45 -13.76 -13.32 2.76
N ASN A 46 -13.63 -12.08 2.28
CA ASN A 46 -13.33 -11.80 0.88
C ASN A 46 -11.83 -11.57 0.59
N MET A 47 -10.96 -11.72 1.59
CA MET A 47 -9.52 -11.56 1.45
C MET A 47 -8.82 -12.92 1.36
N THR A 48 -7.72 -12.95 0.60
CA THR A 48 -6.83 -14.11 0.50
C THR A 48 -5.56 -13.87 1.32
N ILE A 49 -4.82 -14.95 1.61
CA ILE A 49 -3.50 -14.85 2.23
C ILE A 49 -2.59 -13.91 1.43
N THR A 50 -2.65 -13.93 0.10
CA THR A 50 -1.84 -13.05 -0.75
C THR A 50 -2.12 -11.57 -0.49
N HIS A 51 -3.37 -11.18 -0.25
CA HIS A 51 -3.71 -9.80 0.12
C HIS A 51 -3.02 -9.38 1.43
N ALA A 52 -3.09 -10.25 2.44
CA ALA A 52 -2.46 -9.99 3.74
C ALA A 52 -0.93 -9.92 3.66
N VAL A 53 -0.32 -10.83 2.88
CA VAL A 53 1.12 -10.83 2.65
C VAL A 53 1.54 -9.59 1.85
N ALA A 54 0.77 -9.14 0.86
CA ALA A 54 1.05 -7.90 0.13
C ALA A 54 1.06 -6.67 1.05
N ILE A 55 0.11 -6.57 1.99
CA ILE A 55 0.11 -5.53 3.03
C ILE A 55 1.41 -5.61 3.85
N LEU A 56 1.75 -6.79 4.36
CA LEU A 56 2.96 -7.01 5.17
C LEU A 56 4.26 -6.70 4.42
N VAL A 57 4.34 -7.05 3.14
CA VAL A 57 5.49 -6.72 2.27
C VAL A 57 5.67 -5.20 2.21
N TYR A 58 4.58 -4.46 2.00
CA TYR A 58 4.60 -3.00 1.91
C TYR A 58 4.91 -2.33 3.27
N THR A 59 4.34 -2.81 4.37
CA THR A 59 4.51 -2.17 5.68
C THR A 59 5.86 -2.51 6.33
N LEU A 60 6.29 -3.77 6.28
CA LEU A 60 7.46 -4.26 7.03
C LEU A 60 8.81 -4.02 6.33
N ASN A 61 8.84 -3.77 5.03
CA ASN A 61 10.08 -3.59 4.29
C ASN A 61 10.18 -2.18 3.67
N SER A 62 11.02 -1.33 4.27
CA SER A 62 11.23 0.05 3.80
C SER A 62 11.83 0.14 2.40
N ASN A 63 12.69 -0.80 2.01
CA ASN A 63 13.35 -0.79 0.70
C ASN A 63 12.35 -1.11 -0.40
N VAL A 64 11.60 -2.21 -0.25
CA VAL A 64 10.52 -2.57 -1.19
C VAL A 64 9.49 -1.47 -1.29
N ARG A 65 9.05 -0.89 -0.16
CA ARG A 65 8.13 0.24 -0.17
C ARG A 65 8.70 1.44 -0.92
N SER A 66 9.96 1.79 -0.70
CA SER A 66 10.61 2.91 -1.39
C SER A 66 10.73 2.67 -2.89
N ASP A 67 11.15 1.47 -3.31
CA ASP A 67 11.30 1.10 -4.71
C ASP A 67 9.94 1.04 -5.42
N PHE A 68 8.92 0.50 -4.75
CA PHE A 68 7.55 0.45 -5.24
C PHE A 68 6.95 1.85 -5.43
N MET A 69 7.07 2.73 -4.43
CA MET A 69 6.64 4.13 -4.48
C MET A 69 7.35 4.90 -5.61
N ARG A 70 8.67 4.71 -5.75
CA ARG A 70 9.45 5.28 -6.85
C ARG A 70 8.96 4.78 -8.21
N ALA A 71 8.68 3.48 -8.34
CA ALA A 71 8.19 2.91 -9.60
C ALA A 71 6.81 3.49 -10.00
N MET A 72 5.90 3.67 -9.04
CA MET A 72 4.59 4.29 -9.29
C MET A 72 4.72 5.74 -9.78
N THR A 73 5.60 6.52 -9.17
CA THR A 73 5.77 7.94 -9.50
C THR A 73 6.61 8.20 -10.76
N SER A 74 7.42 7.24 -11.21
CA SER A 74 8.34 7.40 -12.35
C SER A 74 7.91 6.65 -13.61
N VAL A 75 7.47 5.39 -13.50
CA VAL A 75 7.25 4.49 -14.64
C VAL A 75 5.85 3.88 -14.70
N ALA A 76 4.90 4.37 -13.89
CA ALA A 76 3.48 4.01 -13.98
C ALA A 76 2.59 5.18 -14.44
N ARG A 77 3.16 6.17 -15.16
CA ARG A 77 2.42 7.38 -15.56
C ARG A 77 1.50 7.17 -16.76
N THR A 78 1.78 6.16 -17.58
CA THR A 78 0.98 5.81 -18.75
C THR A 78 0.73 4.30 -18.81
N PRO A 79 -0.32 3.82 -19.48
CA PRO A 79 -0.58 2.39 -19.64
C PRO A 79 0.61 1.63 -20.24
N GLN A 80 1.27 2.20 -21.25
CA GLN A 80 2.41 1.57 -21.92
C GLN A 80 3.63 1.44 -20.98
N GLN A 81 3.92 2.46 -20.19
CA GLN A 81 5.00 2.39 -19.19
C GLN A 81 4.65 1.40 -18.07
N TYR A 82 3.39 1.39 -17.63
CA TYR A 82 2.91 0.40 -16.65
C TYR A 82 3.08 -1.02 -17.19
N GLU A 83 2.72 -1.26 -18.45
CA GLU A 83 2.84 -2.56 -19.09
C GLU A 83 4.30 -3.02 -19.21
N HIS A 84 5.20 -2.18 -19.71
CA HIS A 84 6.56 -2.63 -20.05
C HIS A 84 7.63 -2.37 -18.98
N SER A 85 7.45 -1.37 -18.11
CA SER A 85 8.51 -0.88 -17.21
C SER A 85 8.15 -0.95 -15.73
N PHE A 86 6.87 -1.15 -15.38
CA PHE A 86 6.46 -1.31 -13.99
C PHE A 86 6.56 -2.79 -13.57
N HIS A 87 7.61 -3.12 -12.82
CA HIS A 87 7.90 -4.49 -12.35
C HIS A 87 7.32 -4.78 -10.96
N PHE A 88 6.16 -4.23 -10.63
CA PHE A 88 5.44 -4.45 -9.37
C PHE A 88 3.93 -4.66 -9.58
N LYS A 89 3.50 -5.22 -10.72
CA LYS A 89 2.08 -5.41 -11.09
C LYS A 89 1.31 -6.31 -10.12
N TYR A 90 1.90 -7.43 -9.71
CA TYR A 90 1.36 -8.38 -8.72
C TYR A 90 1.20 -7.69 -7.36
N LEU A 91 2.26 -7.06 -6.84
CA LEU A 91 2.16 -6.31 -5.58
C LEU A 91 1.14 -5.17 -5.66
N HIS A 92 1.15 -4.40 -6.74
CA HIS A 92 0.24 -3.29 -6.96
C HIS A 92 -1.22 -3.74 -6.95
N TYR A 93 -1.55 -4.80 -7.68
CA TYR A 93 -2.90 -5.34 -7.70
C TYR A 93 -3.35 -5.79 -6.32
N TYR A 94 -2.59 -6.69 -5.67
CA TYR A 94 -2.99 -7.26 -4.38
C TYR A 94 -3.03 -6.21 -3.26
N LEU A 95 -2.14 -5.22 -3.27
CA LEU A 95 -2.20 -4.13 -2.30
C LEU A 95 -3.43 -3.23 -2.53
N THR A 96 -3.74 -2.92 -3.79
CA THR A 96 -4.93 -2.14 -4.16
C THR A 96 -6.22 -2.85 -3.76
N SER A 97 -6.38 -4.11 -4.16
CA SER A 97 -7.58 -4.87 -3.84
C SER A 97 -7.70 -5.14 -2.34
N ALA A 98 -6.59 -5.30 -1.61
CA ALA A 98 -6.61 -5.47 -0.16
C ALA A 98 -7.22 -4.24 0.54
N VAL A 99 -6.76 -3.03 0.18
CA VAL A 99 -7.30 -1.77 0.73
C VAL A 99 -8.79 -1.62 0.39
N GLN A 100 -9.19 -1.95 -0.85
CA GLN A 100 -10.59 -1.90 -1.27
C GLN A 100 -11.48 -2.87 -0.49
N LEU A 101 -11.00 -4.10 -0.24
CA LEU A 101 -11.73 -5.13 0.49
C LEU A 101 -11.90 -4.78 1.97
N LEU A 102 -10.81 -4.34 2.64
CA LEU A 102 -10.86 -3.85 4.02
C LEU A 102 -11.84 -2.70 4.17
N ARG A 103 -11.81 -1.76 3.22
CA ARG A 103 -12.73 -0.63 3.23
C ARG A 103 -14.18 -1.08 3.05
N LYS A 104 -14.45 -1.98 2.11
CA LYS A 104 -15.79 -2.52 1.87
C LYS A 104 -16.35 -3.19 3.13
N GLU A 105 -15.55 -4.01 3.81
CA GLU A 105 -15.95 -4.65 5.06
C GLU A 105 -16.31 -3.61 6.14
N MET A 106 -15.50 -2.57 6.31
CA MET A 106 -15.79 -1.50 7.28
C MET A 106 -17.09 -0.76 6.96
N VAL A 107 -17.37 -0.50 5.67
CA VAL A 107 -18.63 0.14 5.23
C VAL A 107 -19.82 -0.70 5.64
N MET A 108 -19.74 -2.02 5.43
CA MET A 108 -20.80 -2.97 5.76
C MET A 108 -21.06 -3.05 7.26
N MET A 109 -20.06 -2.74 8.10
CA MET A 109 -20.19 -2.70 9.56
C MET A 109 -20.73 -1.36 10.11
N ASN A 110 -21.23 -0.46 9.26
CA ASN A 110 -21.81 0.85 9.63
C ASN A 110 -20.90 1.80 10.44
N ASN A 111 -19.58 1.56 10.48
CA ASN A 111 -18.64 2.50 11.06
C ASN A 111 -18.36 3.63 10.05
N SER A 112 -18.58 4.89 10.42
CA SER A 112 -18.15 6.06 9.62
C SER A 112 -16.67 5.92 9.21
N LEU A 113 -16.37 6.14 7.92
CA LEU A 113 -15.21 5.55 7.24
C LEU A 113 -14.10 6.54 6.88
N CYS A 114 -14.21 7.79 7.27
CA CYS A 114 -13.19 8.78 6.96
C CYS A 114 -12.25 8.93 8.15
N TYR A 115 -10.96 9.00 7.87
CA TYR A 115 -9.92 9.10 8.90
C TYR A 115 -9.16 10.40 8.71
N GLU A 116 -8.97 11.15 9.79
CA GLU A 116 -7.89 12.12 9.84
C GLU A 116 -6.59 11.36 10.08
N VAL A 117 -5.63 11.54 9.17
CA VAL A 117 -4.34 10.84 9.20
C VAL A 117 -3.21 11.80 8.89
N HIS A 118 -2.01 11.40 9.28
CA HIS A 118 -0.83 12.21 9.16
C HIS A 118 0.26 11.48 8.37
N HIS A 119 0.92 12.20 7.48
CA HIS A 119 2.03 11.69 6.67
C HIS A 119 3.20 12.67 6.72
N GLY A 120 4.29 12.23 7.36
CA GLY A 120 5.56 12.96 7.34
C GLY A 120 6.39 12.51 6.15
N THR A 121 6.95 13.47 5.41
CA THR A 121 7.88 13.19 4.32
C THR A 121 9.30 13.45 4.77
N LYS A 122 10.24 12.59 4.34
CA LYS A 122 11.66 12.78 4.62
C LYS A 122 12.32 13.62 3.52
N ASP A 123 12.99 14.71 3.89
CA ASP A 123 13.81 15.54 3.00
C ASP A 123 13.03 16.14 1.81
N VAL A 124 11.71 16.33 1.98
CA VAL A 124 10.82 16.92 0.98
C VAL A 124 10.14 18.15 1.60
N TYR A 125 10.25 19.27 0.88
CA TYR A 125 9.50 20.49 1.13
C TYR A 125 8.46 20.63 0.04
N PHE A 126 7.19 20.52 0.42
CA PHE A 126 6.07 20.62 -0.49
C PHE A 126 5.35 21.94 -0.29
N GLU A 127 5.19 22.69 -1.38
CA GLU A 127 4.47 23.96 -1.41
C GLU A 127 3.31 23.86 -2.41
N ALA A 128 2.15 24.35 -2.00
CA ALA A 128 0.97 24.47 -2.85
C ALA A 128 0.14 25.67 -2.39
N TYR A 129 -0.59 26.28 -3.32
CA TYR A 129 -1.53 27.35 -2.98
C TYR A 129 -2.81 26.76 -2.36
N ILE A 130 -3.52 27.56 -1.55
CA ILE A 130 -4.79 27.14 -0.96
C ILE A 130 -5.81 26.84 -2.06
N GLY A 131 -6.37 25.63 -2.04
CA GLY A 131 -7.30 25.16 -3.07
C GLY A 131 -6.65 24.41 -4.24
N ALA A 132 -5.32 24.22 -4.23
CA ALA A 132 -4.65 23.37 -5.20
C ALA A 132 -5.15 21.91 -5.12
N ILE A 133 -5.33 21.28 -6.27
CA ILE A 133 -5.65 19.85 -6.36
C ILE A 133 -4.34 19.06 -6.38
N VAL A 134 -4.13 18.22 -5.36
CA VAL A 134 -2.94 17.39 -5.21
C VAL A 134 -3.31 15.91 -5.32
N ARG A 135 -2.58 15.18 -6.15
CA ARG A 135 -2.66 13.71 -6.23
C ARG A 135 -1.27 13.13 -6.07
N PHE A 136 -1.08 12.28 -5.07
CA PHE A 136 0.23 11.66 -4.79
C PHE A 136 0.65 10.65 -5.87
N GLY A 137 -0.31 9.97 -6.51
CA GLY A 137 -0.05 9.01 -7.58
C GLY A 137 0.69 7.75 -7.12
N GLN A 138 0.74 7.52 -5.82
CA GLN A 138 1.35 6.38 -5.13
C GLN A 138 0.58 6.14 -3.84
N PHE A 139 0.66 4.91 -3.31
CA PHE A 139 0.16 4.60 -1.98
C PHE A 139 0.79 5.52 -0.93
N LEU A 140 -0.03 6.01 0.00
CA LEU A 140 0.46 6.69 1.19
C LEU A 140 0.37 5.78 2.40
N TYR A 141 1.49 5.70 3.11
CA TYR A 141 1.59 5.11 4.43
C TYR A 141 1.43 6.21 5.47
N THR A 142 0.31 6.21 6.18
CA THR A 142 -0.10 7.30 7.09
C THR A 142 -0.39 6.78 8.48
N SER A 143 -0.24 7.64 9.49
CA SER A 143 -0.55 7.30 10.89
C SER A 143 -1.80 8.03 11.35
N LEU A 144 -2.60 7.38 12.20
CA LEU A 144 -3.68 8.03 12.96
C LEU A 144 -3.14 8.96 14.06
N LEU A 145 -1.85 8.85 14.39
CA LEU A 145 -1.21 9.62 15.44
C LEU A 145 -0.22 10.60 14.83
N ARG A 146 -0.47 11.90 15.01
CA ARG A 146 0.37 12.98 14.48
C ARG A 146 1.83 12.84 14.91
N GLU A 147 2.06 12.52 16.17
CA GLU A 147 3.40 12.35 16.77
C GLU A 147 4.19 11.22 16.10
N GLU A 148 3.51 10.14 15.68
CA GLU A 148 4.17 9.05 14.97
C GLU A 148 4.51 9.41 13.52
N ALA A 149 3.79 10.35 12.91
CA ALA A 149 4.10 10.86 11.58
C ALA A 149 5.21 11.92 11.61
N GLN A 150 5.30 12.70 12.69
CA GLN A 150 6.29 13.75 12.89
C GLN A 150 7.65 13.19 13.38
N LYS A 151 8.19 12.20 12.66
CA LYS A 151 9.51 11.62 12.96
C LYS A 151 10.68 12.47 12.49
N PHE A 152 10.44 13.40 11.57
CA PHE A 152 11.49 14.13 10.85
C PHE A 152 11.35 15.65 10.99
N GLY A 153 11.68 16.19 12.18
CA GLY A 153 11.95 17.61 12.42
C GLY A 153 11.05 18.63 11.69
N ASN A 154 11.68 19.60 11.00
CA ASN A 154 11.04 20.73 10.30
C ASN A 154 10.63 20.41 8.83
N GLN A 155 10.20 19.18 8.55
CA GLN A 155 9.85 18.76 7.19
C GLN A 155 8.33 18.82 6.97
N THR A 156 7.86 18.69 5.72
CA THR A 156 6.42 18.75 5.44
C THR A 156 5.68 17.59 6.12
N LEU A 157 4.69 17.96 6.95
CA LEU A 157 3.71 17.08 7.55
C LEU A 157 2.35 17.34 6.90
N PHE A 158 1.80 16.34 6.24
CA PHE A 158 0.44 16.39 5.72
C PHE A 158 -0.55 15.95 6.79
N THR A 159 -1.62 16.72 6.99
CA THR A 159 -2.84 16.27 7.65
C THR A 159 -3.89 16.05 6.58
N ILE A 160 -4.41 14.83 6.49
CA ILE A 160 -5.26 14.38 5.39
C ILE A 160 -6.53 13.80 5.98
N LEU A 161 -7.69 14.27 5.53
CA LEU A 161 -8.96 13.58 5.72
C LEU A 161 -9.14 12.59 4.57
N THR A 162 -9.02 11.30 4.84
CA THR A 162 -9.14 10.24 3.81
C THR A 162 -10.42 9.43 3.98
N CYS A 163 -11.20 9.36 2.91
CA CYS A 163 -12.37 8.48 2.77
C CYS A 163 -12.13 7.38 1.73
N LEU A 164 -10.87 7.08 1.41
CA LEU A 164 -10.48 5.95 0.56
C LEU A 164 -9.47 5.03 1.25
N GLY A 165 -8.83 5.52 2.32
CA GLY A 165 -7.89 4.73 3.07
C GLY A 165 -8.56 3.63 3.88
N ALA A 166 -7.77 2.59 4.19
CA ALA A 166 -8.15 1.51 5.08
C ALA A 166 -7.10 1.35 6.19
N PRO A 167 -7.53 1.28 7.47
CA PRO A 167 -6.69 0.82 8.57
C PRO A 167 -6.14 -0.57 8.27
N VAL A 168 -4.83 -0.73 8.44
CA VAL A 168 -4.13 -2.01 8.29
C VAL A 168 -3.48 -2.49 9.59
N GLN A 169 -3.94 -1.96 10.72
CA GLN A 169 -3.47 -2.30 12.07
C GLN A 169 -3.61 -3.80 12.41
N ASP A 170 -4.49 -4.52 11.71
CA ASP A 170 -4.58 -5.97 11.91
C ASP A 170 -3.43 -6.75 11.27
N PHE A 171 -2.73 -6.11 10.33
CA PHE A 171 -1.58 -6.63 9.59
C PHE A 171 -0.28 -5.89 9.97
N SER A 172 -0.35 -4.71 10.57
CA SER A 172 0.80 -3.89 10.99
C SER A 172 0.87 -3.78 12.50
N LEU A 173 2.06 -3.66 13.07
CA LEU A 173 2.27 -3.42 14.50
C LEU A 173 1.86 -2.00 14.94
N LYS A 174 1.38 -1.15 14.02
CA LYS A 174 1.10 0.27 14.23
C LYS A 174 -0.29 0.66 13.74
N LYS A 175 -0.82 1.75 14.28
CA LYS A 175 -2.13 2.34 13.94
C LYS A 175 -2.05 3.10 12.61
N GLU A 176 -1.92 2.33 11.53
CA GLU A 176 -1.63 2.86 10.21
C GLU A 176 -2.82 2.71 9.27
N VAL A 177 -2.96 3.71 8.40
CA VAL A 177 -3.96 3.75 7.33
C VAL A 177 -3.21 3.82 6.01
N LEU A 178 -3.52 2.88 5.11
CA LEU A 178 -3.05 2.92 3.73
C LEU A 178 -4.05 3.68 2.88
N ILE A 179 -3.58 4.71 2.17
CA ILE A 179 -4.37 5.43 1.17
C ILE A 179 -3.92 4.98 -0.21
N PRO A 180 -4.82 4.55 -1.10
CA PRO A 180 -4.50 4.19 -2.48
C PRO A 180 -4.18 5.40 -3.36
#